data_AF-A0A7X9PPN1-F1
#
_entry.id   AF-A0A7X9PPN1-F1
#
_cell.length_a   1.000
_cell.length_b   1.000
_cell.length_c   1.000
_cell.angle_alpha   90.00
_cell.angle_beta   90.00
_cell.angle_gamma   90.00
#
_symmetry.space_group_name_H-M   'P 1'
#
loop_
_entity.id
_entity.type
_entity.pdbx_description
1 polymer ?
#
loop_
_entity_poly.entity_id
_entity_poly.type
_entity_poly.pdbx_seq_one_letter_code
_entity_poly.pdbx_strand_id
1 'polypeptide(L)'
;MPHIIVKLYPGRSEQQKIQLTEKIVQDVVATVNCEEKTISVAFEEIKPEDWTEKVYKPDILNNEQKLYKKPGYNPFKQSSTEEA
;
A
#
# COMPACT_ATOMS: atom_id res chain seq x y z
N MET A 1 -6.90 8.50 -15.78
CA MET A 1 -5.53 7.97 -15.87
C MET A 1 -5.08 7.59 -14.47
N PRO A 2 -5.36 6.35 -14.03
CA PRO A 2 -5.00 5.90 -12.69
C PRO A 2 -3.48 5.75 -12.52
N HIS A 3 -2.97 6.20 -11.37
CA HIS A 3 -1.60 5.93 -10.94
C HIS A 3 -1.64 5.27 -9.56
N ILE A 4 -1.00 4.10 -9.44
CA ILE A 4 -0.97 3.30 -8.23
C ILE A 4 0.49 3.16 -7.77
N ILE A 5 0.75 3.45 -6.50
CA ILE A 5 2.04 3.22 -5.87
C ILE A 5 1.86 2.17 -4.79
N VAL A 6 2.57 1.06 -4.92
CA VAL A 6 2.63 -0.01 -3.92
C VAL A 6 3.86 0.22 -3.06
N LYS A 7 3.67 0.78 -1.86
CA LYS A 7 4.72 0.86 -0.84
C LYS A 7 4.71 -0.41 0.00
N LEU A 8 5.86 -1.05 0.18
CA LEU A 8 5.98 -2.33 0.89
C LEU A 8 7.37 -2.53 1.48
N TYR A 9 7.54 -3.53 2.34
CA TYR A 9 8.87 -3.95 2.78
C TYR A 9 9.65 -4.66 1.66
N PRO A 10 10.99 -4.50 1.62
CA PRO A 10 11.84 -5.23 0.68
C PRO A 10 11.69 -6.74 0.76
N GLY A 11 12.01 -7.42 -0.34
CA GLY A 11 12.12 -8.89 -0.37
C GLY A 11 11.09 -9.61 -1.23
N ARG A 12 10.32 -8.88 -2.06
CA ARG A 12 9.49 -9.51 -3.10
C ARG A 12 10.30 -9.69 -4.37
N SER A 13 10.14 -10.85 -5.01
CA SER A 13 10.78 -11.10 -6.29
C SER A 13 10.15 -10.26 -7.39
N GLU A 14 10.89 -10.02 -8.48
CA GLU A 14 10.35 -9.32 -9.64
C GLU A 14 9.12 -10.02 -10.23
N GLN A 15 9.10 -11.35 -10.22
CA GLN A 15 7.92 -12.13 -10.64
C GLN A 15 6.69 -11.83 -9.77
N GLN A 16 6.85 -11.70 -8.45
CA GLN A 16 5.74 -11.33 -7.56
C GLN A 16 5.24 -9.91 -7.84
N LYS A 17 6.14 -8.95 -8.12
CA LYS A 17 5.77 -7.57 -8.48
C LYS A 17 5.02 -7.53 -9.80
N ILE A 18 5.46 -8.28 -10.81
CA ILE A 18 4.79 -8.41 -12.11
C ILE A 18 3.39 -9.01 -11.94
N GLN A 19 3.28 -10.14 -11.23
CA GLN A 19 1.99 -10.80 -10.99
C GLN A 19 1.00 -9.91 -10.22
N LEU A 20 1.48 -9.12 -9.25
CA LEU A 20 0.63 -8.17 -8.54
C LEU A 20 0.20 -7.02 -9.45
N THR A 21 1.09 -6.52 -10.31
CA THR A 21 0.79 -5.46 -11.29
C THR A 21 -0.33 -5.89 -12.23
N GLU A 22 -0.23 -7.08 -12.83
CA GLU A 22 -1.24 -7.64 -13.73
C GLU A 22 -2.62 -7.68 -13.06
N LYS A 23 -2.69 -8.16 -11.81
CA LYS A 23 -3.94 -8.22 -11.05
C LYS A 23 -4.52 -6.84 -10.74
N ILE A 24 -3.68 -5.89 -10.30
CA ILE A 24 -4.12 -4.50 -10.05
C ILE A 24 -4.70 -3.88 -11.32
N VAL A 25 -3.98 -4.01 -12.44
CA VAL A 25 -4.39 -3.46 -13.72
C VAL A 25 -5.73 -4.06 -14.16
N GLN A 26 -5.84 -5.39 -14.12
CA GLN A 26 -7.07 -6.10 -14.48
C GLN A 26 -8.27 -5.62 -13.65
N ASP A 27 -8.12 -5.54 -12.33
CA ASP A 27 -9.20 -5.13 -11.44
C ASP A 27 -9.58 -3.65 -11.63
N VAL A 28 -8.60 -2.76 -11.85
CA VAL A 28 -8.85 -1.34 -12.11
C VAL A 28 -9.59 -1.15 -13.44
N VAL A 29 -9.19 -1.85 -14.51
CA VAL A 29 -9.91 -1.80 -15.79
C VAL A 29 -11.36 -2.27 -15.60
N ALA A 30 -11.56 -3.40 -14.92
CA ALA A 30 -12.88 -4.01 -14.74
C ALA A 30 -13.82 -3.18 -13.85
N THR A 31 -13.29 -2.45 -12.86
CA THR A 31 -14.10 -1.72 -11.88
C THR A 31 -14.24 -0.23 -12.18
N VAL A 32 -13.18 0.42 -12.67
CA VAL A 32 -13.13 1.86 -12.94
C VAL A 32 -13.50 2.19 -14.40
N ASN A 33 -13.61 1.17 -15.26
CA ASN A 33 -13.98 1.29 -16.67
C ASN A 33 -13.06 2.27 -17.44
N CYS A 34 -11.75 2.10 -17.28
CA CYS A 34 -10.73 2.88 -17.99
C CYS A 34 -9.86 2.00 -18.89
N GLU A 35 -9.25 2.60 -19.92
CA GLU A 35 -8.31 1.89 -20.80
C GLU A 35 -7.02 1.53 -20.07
N GLU A 36 -6.56 0.29 -20.27
CA GLU A 36 -5.34 -0.26 -19.66
C GLU A 36 -4.11 0.63 -19.88
N LYS A 37 -3.94 1.18 -21.09
CA LYS A 37 -2.82 2.06 -21.47
C LYS A 37 -2.70 3.33 -20.63
N THR A 38 -3.73 3.67 -19.85
CA THR A 38 -3.78 4.86 -18.99
C THR A 38 -3.41 4.59 -17.54
N ILE A 39 -3.17 3.33 -17.20
CA ILE A 39 -2.84 2.88 -15.85
C ILE A 39 -1.32 2.77 -15.72
N SER A 40 -0.79 3.24 -14.59
CA SER A 40 0.61 3.05 -14.23
C SER A 40 0.72 2.53 -12.80
N VAL A 41 1.67 1.62 -12.56
CA VAL A 41 1.93 1.01 -11.25
C VAL A 41 3.42 1.14 -10.93
N ALA A 42 3.74 1.67 -9.75
CA ALA A 42 5.09 1.76 -9.23
C ALA A 42 5.21 0.99 -7.91
N PHE A 43 6.42 0.49 -7.62
CA PHE A 43 6.75 -0.15 -6.35
C PHE A 43 7.82 0.66 -5.62
N GLU A 44 7.63 0.87 -4.32
CA GLU A 44 8.61 1.51 -3.44
C GLU A 44 8.90 0.60 -2.25
N GLU A 45 10.12 0.07 -2.19
CA GLU A 45 10.56 -0.78 -1.09
C GLU A 45 11.12 0.07 0.05
N ILE A 46 10.44 0.05 1.20
CA ILE A 46 10.76 0.85 2.39
C ILE A 46 11.17 -0.10 3.50
N LYS A 47 12.36 0.10 4.07
CA LYS A 47 12.82 -0.74 5.18
C LYS A 47 11.90 -0.62 6.40
N PRO A 48 11.75 -1.67 7.22
CA PRO A 48 10.89 -1.63 8.40
C PRO A 48 11.19 -0.48 9.36
N GLU A 49 12.46 -0.17 9.59
CA GLU A 49 12.90 0.93 10.46
C GLU A 49 12.45 2.31 9.97
N ASP A 50 12.26 2.47 8.66
CA ASP A 50 11.84 3.73 8.03
C ASP A 50 10.32 3.83 7.86
N TRP A 51 9.58 2.73 8.05
CA TRP A 51 8.17 2.62 7.66
C TRP A 51 7.28 3.65 8.36
N THR A 52 7.51 3.85 9.66
CA THR A 52 6.73 4.77 10.47
C THR A 52 6.83 6.19 9.93
N GLU A 53 8.04 6.65 9.58
CA GLU A 53 8.28 8.01 9.10
C GLU A 53 7.94 8.18 7.62
N LYS A 54 8.25 7.19 6.77
CA LYS A 54 8.09 7.30 5.31
C LYS A 54 6.71 6.89 4.79
N VAL A 55 5.93 6.11 5.55
CA VAL A 55 4.63 5.59 5.11
C VAL A 55 3.55 5.84 6.14
N TYR A 56 3.72 5.34 7.38
CA TYR A 56 2.61 5.35 8.34
C TYR A 56 2.17 6.77 8.72
N LYS A 57 3.11 7.66 9.07
CA LYS A 57 2.75 9.05 9.37
C LYS A 57 2.17 9.79 8.15
N PRO A 58 2.86 9.90 7.00
CA PRO A 58 2.40 10.73 5.89
C PRO A 58 1.18 10.14 5.15
N ASP A 59 1.18 8.85 4.87
CA ASP A 59 0.20 8.24 3.95
C ASP A 59 -0.99 7.62 4.67
N ILE A 60 -0.83 7.23 5.94
CA ILE A 60 -1.88 6.54 6.71
C ILE A 60 -2.47 7.47 7.77
N LEU A 61 -1.67 7.95 8.72
CA LEU A 61 -2.14 8.75 9.85
C LEU A 61 -2.65 10.12 9.38
N ASN A 62 -1.85 10.85 8.60
CA ASN A 62 -2.18 12.20 8.14
C ASN A 62 -3.22 12.22 7.02
N ASN A 63 -3.53 11.06 6.43
CA ASN A 63 -4.45 10.92 5.31
C ASN A 63 -5.60 9.94 5.61
N GLU A 64 -5.93 9.71 6.90
CA GLU A 64 -6.88 8.68 7.33
C GLU A 64 -8.25 8.79 6.62
N GLN A 65 -8.74 10.01 6.36
CA GLN A 65 -10.00 10.29 5.67
C GLN A 65 -10.01 9.80 4.20
N LYS A 66 -8.85 9.63 3.58
CA LYS A 66 -8.70 9.15 2.20
C LYS A 66 -8.52 7.63 2.12
N LEU A 67 -8.40 6.95 3.26
CA LEU A 67 -8.25 5.50 3.31
C LEU A 67 -9.61 4.81 3.19
N TYR A 68 -9.88 4.20 2.04
CA TYR A 68 -11.01 3.29 1.86
C TYR A 68 -10.80 1.94 2.55
N LYS A 69 -9.55 1.61 2.93
CA LYS A 69 -9.20 0.45 3.77
C LYS A 69 -8.15 0.87 4.81
N LYS A 70 -8.53 0.85 6.09
CA LYS A 70 -7.63 1.19 7.20
C LYS A 70 -6.74 0.00 7.58
N PRO A 71 -5.49 0.23 8.05
CA PRO A 71 -4.65 -0.84 8.56
C PRO A 71 -5.21 -1.41 9.87
N GLY A 72 -4.98 -2.71 10.10
CA GLY A 72 -5.31 -3.39 11.35
C GLY A 72 -4.24 -3.25 12.45
N TYR A 73 -3.25 -2.35 12.27
CA TYR A 73 -2.12 -2.16 13.18
C TYR A 73 -1.89 -0.67 13.45
N ASN A 74 -1.25 -0.34 14.57
CA ASN A 74 -0.79 1.00 14.90
C ASN A 74 0.59 0.92 15.58
N PRO A 75 1.67 1.44 14.94
CA PRO A 75 3.03 1.35 15.47
C PRO A 75 3.25 2.21 16.73
N PHE A 76 2.32 3.10 17.08
CA PHE A 76 2.39 3.95 18.27
C PHE A 76 1.58 3.43 19.45
N LYS A 77 0.71 2.42 19.24
CA LYS A 77 0.04 1.78 20.37
C LYS A 77 1.05 0.87 21.07
N GLN A 78 1.40 1.22 22.31
CA GLN A 78 2.04 0.29 23.21
C GLN A 78 1.08 -0.89 23.44
N SER A 79 1.60 -2.11 23.44
CA SER A 79 0.86 -3.30 23.81
C SER A 79 0.41 -3.18 25.26
N SER A 80 -0.78 -2.64 25.49
CA SER A 80 -1.50 -2.82 26.73
C SER A 80 -2.02 -4.25 26.77
N THR A 81 -1.13 -5.20 27.04
CA THR A 81 -1.54 -6.47 27.64
C THR A 81 -1.34 -6.30 29.13
N GLU A 82 -2.26 -5.54 29.73
CA GLU A 82 -2.59 -5.66 31.14
C GLU A 82 -3.80 -6.62 31.12
N GLU A 83 -3.53 -7.91 31.27
CA GLU A 83 -4.57 -8.92 31.50
C GLU A 83 -4.62 -9.24 33.00
N ALA A 84 -5.84 -9.14 33.51
CA ALA A 84 -6.33 -9.52 34.81
C ALA A 84 -6.40 -11.04 35.00
#